data_AF-A0A9D8RAA8-F1
#
_entry.id   AF-A0A9D8RAA8-F1
#
_cell.length_a   1.000
_cell.length_b   1.000
_cell.length_c   1.000
_cell.angle_alpha   90.00
_cell.angle_beta   90.00
_cell.angle_gamma   90.00
#
_symmetry.space_group_name_H-M   'P 1'
#
loop_
_entity.id
_entity.type
_entity.pdbx_description
1 polymer ?
#
loop_
_entity_poly.entity_id
_entity_poly.type
_entity_poly.pdbx_seq_one_letter_code
_entity_poly.pdbx_strand_id
1 'polypeptide(L)'
;MKRLFSAILMVVTAATTIMAQGQKGSGYPIGQVPFTSVKLEQGTFWGQRLMAARDVTVPLAFSKCESEGRYKNFIQCQNPSPDYPPSGFSFDDTDVYKTIEGASYLLQTFPDKKLKLYIDSVLNFVGKAQEPDGYLYTPRTMNPWHPHNWAGEKRWVSEEVLSHELYNLGHMVDAACAHYQATGSRLFLDIAKRYADCVVREVGPREGQACVVPGHQIAEMALARLYVLTGEKKYLDEAKFLLDYRGKTTIKNIYSQSQKPVVEQTEAWGHAVRAGYMYAGMADVAALTGDSAYLRAIDAITENIISKKYYITGGVGARHDGEAFGADYELPNLTAYNETCAAISMVYLFQRMFLLH
;
A
#
# COMPACT_ATOMS: atom_id res chain seq x y z
N MET A 1 39.40 63.94 -20.34
CA MET A 1 40.20 63.81 -19.10
C MET A 1 39.37 63.08 -18.04
N LYS A 2 39.85 61.91 -17.60
CA LYS A 2 39.89 61.45 -16.18
C LYS A 2 38.58 61.59 -15.36
N ARG A 3 37.92 60.55 -14.85
CA ARG A 3 38.44 59.36 -14.14
C ARG A 3 37.40 58.22 -14.05
N LEU A 4 37.92 57.01 -14.14
CA LEU A 4 37.33 55.74 -13.68
C LEU A 4 36.97 55.81 -12.19
N PHE A 5 35.83 55.22 -11.81
CA PHE A 5 35.69 54.48 -10.57
C PHE A 5 34.88 53.21 -10.83
N SER A 6 35.59 52.10 -10.96
CA SER A 6 35.06 50.74 -10.92
C SER A 6 34.71 50.40 -9.46
N ALA A 7 33.45 50.14 -9.17
CA ALA A 7 33.04 49.42 -7.96
C ALA A 7 32.74 47.97 -8.37
N ILE A 8 33.68 47.09 -8.04
CA ILE A 8 33.54 45.63 -8.19
C ILE A 8 32.54 45.19 -7.12
N LEU A 9 31.32 44.86 -7.53
CA LEU A 9 30.37 44.14 -6.69
C LEU A 9 30.69 42.64 -6.82
N MET A 10 31.44 42.11 -5.85
CA MET A 10 31.67 40.66 -5.72
C MET A 10 30.34 40.01 -5.32
N VAL A 11 29.61 39.47 -6.28
CA VAL A 11 28.47 38.57 -6.02
C VAL A 11 29.07 37.21 -5.66
N VAL A 12 29.20 36.94 -4.35
CA VAL A 12 29.41 35.59 -3.85
C VAL A 12 28.10 34.83 -4.07
N THR A 13 28.01 34.13 -5.20
CA THR A 13 27.01 33.08 -5.38
C THR A 13 27.43 31.93 -4.49
N ALA A 14 26.86 31.87 -3.29
CA ALA A 14 26.86 30.64 -2.51
C ALA A 14 26.04 29.62 -3.31
N ALA A 15 26.73 28.81 -4.10
CA ALA A 15 26.16 27.62 -4.71
C ALA A 15 25.79 26.69 -3.56
N THR A 16 24.55 26.77 -3.09
CA THR A 16 23.93 25.70 -2.33
C THR A 16 23.81 24.53 -3.30
N THR A 17 24.82 23.67 -3.31
CA THR A 17 24.66 22.31 -3.81
C THR A 17 23.65 21.62 -2.91
N ILE A 18 22.37 21.78 -3.23
CA ILE A 18 21.35 20.82 -2.86
C ILE A 18 21.86 19.53 -3.48
N MET A 19 22.43 18.65 -2.66
CA MET A 19 22.66 17.27 -3.07
C MET A 19 21.28 16.73 -3.44
N ALA A 20 20.97 16.70 -4.73
CA ALA A 20 19.94 15.84 -5.26
C ALA A 20 20.36 14.44 -4.86
N GLN A 21 19.78 13.91 -3.77
CA GLN A 21 19.74 12.47 -3.58
C GLN A 21 19.07 11.94 -4.85
N GLY A 22 19.88 11.34 -5.73
CA GLY A 22 19.41 10.80 -6.99
C GLY A 22 18.26 9.86 -6.66
N GLN A 23 17.04 10.29 -7.04
CA GLN A 23 15.85 9.47 -6.86
C GLN A 23 16.12 8.20 -7.65
N LYS A 24 16.29 7.06 -6.96
CA LYS A 24 16.50 5.79 -7.64
C LYS A 24 15.29 5.58 -8.54
N GLY A 25 15.54 5.34 -9.83
CA GLY A 25 14.48 5.06 -10.78
C GLY A 25 13.64 3.86 -10.31
N SER A 26 12.39 3.81 -10.76
CA SER A 26 11.46 2.72 -10.42
C SER A 26 11.88 1.35 -10.96
N GLY A 27 12.99 1.26 -11.71
CA GLY A 27 13.49 0.03 -12.33
C GLY A 27 12.79 -0.33 -13.65
N TYR A 28 11.62 0.26 -13.91
CA TYR A 28 10.87 0.04 -15.14
C TYR A 28 11.55 0.69 -16.36
N PRO A 29 11.49 0.07 -17.56
CA PRO A 29 12.04 0.64 -18.78
C PRO A 29 11.29 1.90 -19.26
N ILE A 30 10.01 2.05 -18.90
CA ILE A 30 9.20 3.23 -19.24
C ILE A 30 9.00 4.12 -18.01
N GLY A 31 9.25 5.42 -18.18
CA GLY A 31 9.02 6.42 -17.14
C GLY A 31 7.55 6.85 -17.06
N GLN A 32 7.01 6.94 -15.84
CA GLN A 32 5.67 7.48 -15.62
C GLN A 32 5.65 9.02 -15.72
N VAL A 33 4.60 9.58 -16.32
CA VAL A 33 4.24 10.99 -16.14
C VAL A 33 3.40 11.08 -14.86
N PRO A 34 3.87 11.77 -13.80
CA PRO A 34 3.13 11.83 -12.55
C PRO A 34 1.86 12.65 -12.73
N PHE A 35 0.80 12.31 -11.97
CA PHE A 35 -0.49 13.01 -12.07
C PHE A 35 -0.38 14.52 -11.78
N THR A 36 0.62 14.96 -11.00
CA THR A 36 0.90 16.39 -10.74
C THR A 36 1.33 17.17 -11.98
N SER A 37 1.77 16.48 -13.03
CA SER A 37 2.10 17.07 -14.33
C SER A 37 0.91 17.14 -15.29
N VAL A 38 -0.26 16.62 -14.90
CA VAL A 38 -1.46 16.56 -15.74
C VAL A 38 -2.61 17.29 -15.04
N LYS A 39 -3.14 18.33 -15.67
CA LYS A 39 -4.30 19.07 -15.15
C LYS A 39 -5.56 18.63 -15.88
N LEU A 40 -6.53 18.14 -15.13
CA LEU A 40 -7.86 17.82 -15.65
C LEU A 40 -8.79 19.03 -15.48
N GLU A 41 -9.48 19.40 -16.56
CA GLU A 41 -10.49 20.46 -16.48
C GLU A 41 -11.76 19.96 -15.78
N GLN A 42 -12.26 20.74 -14.82
CA GLN A 42 -13.38 20.34 -13.94
C GLN A 42 -14.67 20.01 -14.70
N GLY A 43 -14.91 20.64 -15.86
CA GLY A 43 -16.10 20.40 -16.68
C GLY A 43 -16.08 19.09 -17.47
N THR A 44 -14.95 18.37 -17.50
CA THR A 44 -14.81 17.10 -18.22
C THR A 44 -15.32 15.91 -17.41
N PHE A 45 -15.51 14.76 -18.06
CA PHE A 45 -15.93 13.53 -17.40
C PHE A 45 -15.08 13.18 -16.16
N TRP A 46 -13.74 13.20 -16.30
CA TRP A 46 -12.83 12.91 -15.19
C TRP A 46 -12.66 14.07 -14.22
N GLY A 47 -12.76 15.31 -14.71
CA GLY A 47 -12.77 16.50 -13.85
C GLY A 47 -13.92 16.45 -12.84
N GLN A 48 -15.13 16.10 -13.27
CA GLN A 48 -16.29 15.97 -12.39
C GLN A 48 -16.10 14.87 -11.33
N ARG A 49 -15.50 13.73 -11.69
CA ARG A 49 -15.19 12.65 -10.73
C ARG A 49 -14.15 13.07 -9.70
N LEU A 50 -13.12 13.80 -10.13
CA LEU A 50 -12.10 14.34 -9.24
C LEU A 50 -12.68 15.35 -8.24
N MET A 51 -13.59 16.23 -8.71
CA MET A 51 -14.30 17.17 -7.84
C MET A 51 -15.22 16.44 -6.86
N ALA A 52 -15.96 15.42 -7.29
CA ALA A 52 -16.79 14.61 -6.40
C ALA A 52 -15.95 13.89 -5.32
N ALA A 53 -14.79 13.36 -5.70
CA ALA A 53 -13.87 12.72 -4.75
C ALA A 53 -13.39 13.72 -3.68
N ARG A 54 -13.04 14.94 -4.10
CA ARG A 54 -12.59 16.03 -3.22
C ARG A 54 -13.67 16.56 -2.31
N ASP A 55 -14.83 16.88 -2.87
CA ASP A 55 -15.84 17.68 -2.19
C ASP A 55 -16.82 16.80 -1.39
N VAL A 56 -16.93 15.51 -1.73
CA VAL A 56 -17.89 14.58 -1.10
C VAL A 56 -17.19 13.33 -0.56
N THR A 57 -16.47 12.57 -1.39
CA THR A 57 -16.01 11.22 -1.00
C THR A 57 -14.97 11.25 0.12
N VAL A 58 -13.92 12.07 0.01
CA VAL A 58 -12.88 12.15 1.04
C VAL A 58 -13.40 12.72 2.37
N PRO A 59 -14.18 13.83 2.38
CA PRO A 59 -14.84 14.29 3.60
C PRO A 59 -15.75 13.23 4.24
N LEU A 60 -16.54 12.52 3.43
CA LEU A 60 -17.41 11.44 3.90
C LEU A 60 -16.61 10.29 4.50
N ALA A 61 -15.53 9.86 3.85
CA ALA A 61 -14.69 8.76 4.33
C ALA A 61 -14.03 9.10 5.68
N PHE A 62 -13.54 10.33 5.87
CA PHE A 62 -13.06 10.78 7.18
C PHE A 62 -14.18 10.83 8.23
N SER A 63 -15.36 11.35 7.87
CA SER A 63 -16.51 11.34 8.76
C SER A 63 -16.93 9.92 9.17
N LYS A 64 -16.86 8.96 8.25
CA LYS A 64 -17.14 7.55 8.53
C LYS A 64 -16.04 6.87 9.36
N CYS A 65 -14.78 7.24 9.18
CA CYS A 65 -13.72 6.79 10.07
C CYS A 65 -13.98 7.21 11.53
N GLU A 66 -14.54 8.41 11.73
CA GLU A 66 -14.95 8.88 13.05
C GLU A 66 -16.20 8.13 13.56
N SER A 67 -17.28 8.13 12.77
CA SER A 67 -18.58 7.60 13.21
C SER A 67 -18.60 6.09 13.41
N GLU A 68 -17.81 5.35 12.65
CA GLU A 68 -17.71 3.87 12.73
C GLU A 68 -16.52 3.41 13.60
N GLY A 69 -15.98 4.31 14.44
CA GLY A 69 -15.02 3.95 15.49
C GLY A 69 -13.58 3.67 15.04
N ARG A 70 -13.21 3.94 13.77
CA ARG A 70 -11.83 3.73 13.29
C ARG A 70 -10.83 4.56 14.09
N TYR A 71 -11.15 5.81 14.39
CA TYR A 71 -10.29 6.65 15.24
C TYR A 71 -10.26 6.18 16.69
N LYS A 72 -11.40 5.69 17.19
CA LYS A 72 -11.52 5.18 18.56
C LYS A 72 -10.55 4.03 18.82
N ASN A 73 -10.37 3.14 17.85
CA ASN A 73 -9.43 2.03 17.94
C ASN A 73 -8.00 2.51 18.28
N PHE A 74 -7.49 3.53 17.57
CA PHE A 74 -6.18 4.13 17.85
C PHE A 74 -6.13 4.84 19.20
N ILE A 75 -7.20 5.55 19.57
CA ILE A 75 -7.26 6.26 20.86
C ILE A 75 -7.22 5.26 22.03
N GLN A 76 -7.91 4.12 21.91
CA GLN A 76 -7.92 3.06 22.92
C GLN A 76 -6.56 2.40 23.12
N CYS A 77 -5.72 2.31 22.08
CA CYS A 77 -4.34 1.80 22.20
C CYS A 77 -3.46 2.64 23.14
N GLN A 78 -3.81 3.90 23.39
CA GLN A 78 -3.05 4.78 24.28
C GLN A 78 -3.26 4.42 25.76
N ASN A 79 -4.35 3.73 26.10
CA ASN A 79 -4.65 3.22 27.44
C ASN A 79 -5.26 1.82 27.33
N PRO A 80 -4.47 0.78 27.02
CA PRO A 80 -5.00 -0.57 26.82
C PRO A 80 -5.80 -1.07 28.02
N SER A 81 -6.90 -1.77 27.77
CA SER A 81 -7.79 -2.28 28.82
C SER A 81 -8.39 -3.64 28.44
N PRO A 82 -8.52 -4.58 29.40
CA PRO A 82 -9.24 -5.84 29.18
C PRO A 82 -10.74 -5.64 28.90
N ASP A 83 -11.30 -4.49 29.26
CA ASP A 83 -12.73 -4.17 29.12
C ASP A 83 -13.10 -3.66 27.71
N TYR A 84 -12.11 -3.39 26.86
CA TYR A 84 -12.41 -2.94 25.50
C TYR A 84 -12.90 -4.10 24.64
N PRO A 85 -14.01 -3.91 23.90
CA PRO A 85 -14.44 -4.91 22.92
C PRO A 85 -13.40 -4.99 21.80
N PRO A 86 -13.29 -6.13 21.10
CA PRO A 86 -12.46 -6.24 19.92
C PRO A 86 -12.93 -5.24 18.84
N SER A 87 -12.01 -4.82 17.96
CA SER A 87 -12.34 -4.04 16.76
C SER A 87 -13.32 -4.80 15.85
N GLY A 88 -13.91 -4.12 14.86
CA GLY A 88 -14.83 -4.74 13.91
C GLY A 88 -14.12 -5.81 13.06
N PHE A 89 -13.22 -5.36 12.19
CA PHE A 89 -12.28 -6.23 11.47
C PHE A 89 -10.83 -5.92 11.89
N SER A 90 -9.93 -6.88 11.70
CA SER A 90 -8.51 -6.69 11.96
C SER A 90 -7.83 -5.66 11.04
N PHE A 91 -8.44 -5.38 9.89
CA PHE A 91 -7.94 -4.44 8.89
C PHE A 91 -8.65 -3.08 8.91
N ASP A 92 -9.51 -2.81 9.91
CA ASP A 92 -10.25 -1.53 10.02
C ASP A 92 -9.33 -0.30 10.06
N ASP A 93 -8.12 -0.45 10.60
CA ASP A 93 -7.08 0.59 10.61
C ASP A 93 -6.79 1.14 9.20
N THR A 94 -6.88 0.29 8.18
CA THR A 94 -6.55 0.64 6.79
C THR A 94 -7.52 1.62 6.16
N ASP A 95 -8.75 1.74 6.68
CA ASP A 95 -9.71 2.73 6.18
C ASP A 95 -9.19 4.16 6.43
N VAL A 96 -8.53 4.38 7.57
CA VAL A 96 -7.88 5.66 7.88
C VAL A 96 -6.70 5.89 6.93
N TYR A 97 -5.87 4.87 6.71
CA TYR A 97 -4.68 4.99 5.86
C TYR A 97 -5.07 5.30 4.40
N LYS A 98 -5.96 4.51 3.80
CA LYS A 98 -6.46 4.73 2.42
C LYS A 98 -7.14 6.08 2.25
N THR A 99 -7.87 6.56 3.26
CA THR A 99 -8.50 7.89 3.21
C THR A 99 -7.44 9.00 3.23
N ILE A 100 -6.41 8.88 4.07
CA ILE A 100 -5.27 9.81 4.09
C ILE A 100 -4.51 9.75 2.77
N GLU A 101 -4.35 8.57 2.15
CA GLU A 101 -3.73 8.43 0.84
C GLU A 101 -4.47 9.24 -0.23
N GLY A 102 -5.79 9.02 -0.38
CA GLY A 102 -6.63 9.75 -1.32
C GLY A 102 -6.62 11.26 -1.08
N ALA A 103 -6.72 11.67 0.18
CA ALA A 103 -6.59 13.07 0.57
C ALA A 103 -5.22 13.66 0.22
N SER A 104 -4.15 12.87 0.35
CA SER A 104 -2.78 13.30 0.04
C SER A 104 -2.56 13.46 -1.46
N TYR A 105 -3.14 12.62 -2.31
CA TYR A 105 -3.14 12.87 -3.76
C TYR A 105 -3.90 14.14 -4.12
N LEU A 106 -5.06 14.39 -3.49
CA LEU A 106 -5.81 15.62 -3.71
C LEU A 106 -5.02 16.86 -3.30
N LEU A 107 -4.27 16.82 -2.19
CA LEU A 107 -3.47 17.96 -1.71
C LEU A 107 -2.38 18.40 -2.70
N GLN A 108 -1.90 17.50 -3.56
CA GLN A 108 -0.92 17.84 -4.61
C GLN A 108 -1.53 18.63 -5.77
N THR A 109 -2.83 18.44 -6.03
CA THR A 109 -3.57 19.14 -7.10
C THR A 109 -4.34 20.35 -6.57
N PHE A 110 -4.90 20.22 -5.37
CA PHE A 110 -5.73 21.21 -4.68
C PHE A 110 -5.20 21.43 -3.27
N PRO A 111 -4.21 22.32 -3.08
CA PRO A 111 -3.68 22.61 -1.76
C PRO A 111 -4.77 23.08 -0.80
N ASP A 112 -4.89 22.40 0.34
CA ASP A 112 -5.86 22.72 1.38
C ASP A 112 -5.21 22.62 2.77
N LYS A 113 -4.95 23.77 3.39
CA LYS A 113 -4.31 23.85 4.71
C LYS A 113 -5.17 23.25 5.81
N LYS A 114 -6.50 23.34 5.72
CA LYS A 114 -7.41 22.79 6.74
C LYS A 114 -7.40 21.28 6.69
N LEU A 115 -7.48 20.72 5.48
CA LEU A 115 -7.38 19.27 5.27
C LEU A 115 -6.04 18.73 5.76
N LYS A 116 -4.91 19.41 5.46
CA LYS A 116 -3.61 19.01 5.98
C LYS A 116 -3.57 19.00 7.51
N LEU A 117 -4.06 20.06 8.16
CA LEU A 117 -4.10 20.14 9.63
C LEU A 117 -5.01 19.07 10.26
N TYR A 118 -6.11 18.72 9.58
CA TYR A 118 -6.96 17.60 9.99
C TYR A 118 -6.24 16.26 9.87
N ILE A 119 -5.50 16.02 8.79
CA ILE A 119 -4.67 14.82 8.66
C ILE A 119 -3.60 14.78 9.76
N ASP A 120 -2.91 15.89 10.03
CA ASP A 120 -1.91 15.97 11.10
C ASP A 120 -2.55 15.64 12.48
N SER A 121 -3.79 16.09 12.75
CA SER A 121 -4.48 15.78 14.00
C SER A 121 -4.85 14.30 14.12
N VAL A 122 -5.24 13.66 13.00
CA VAL A 122 -5.46 12.21 12.93
C VAL A 122 -4.16 11.45 13.18
N LEU A 123 -3.09 11.83 12.48
CA LEU A 123 -1.79 11.19 12.61
C LEU A 123 -1.19 11.32 14.01
N ASN A 124 -1.54 12.36 14.77
CA ASN A 124 -1.09 12.51 16.16
C ASN A 124 -1.61 11.37 17.06
N PHE A 125 -2.88 10.97 16.95
CA PHE A 125 -3.37 9.84 17.75
C PHE A 125 -2.99 8.48 17.15
N VAL A 126 -2.84 8.38 15.82
CA VAL A 126 -2.30 7.17 15.16
C VAL A 126 -0.86 6.91 15.63
N GLY A 127 0.00 7.94 15.65
CA GLY A 127 1.38 7.81 16.12
C GLY A 127 1.49 7.48 17.61
N LYS A 128 0.54 7.93 18.45
CA LYS A 128 0.46 7.57 19.87
C LYS A 128 -0.02 6.14 20.11
N ALA A 129 -0.73 5.54 19.16
CA ALA A 129 -1.14 4.13 19.23
C ALA A 129 0.01 3.17 18.92
N GLN A 130 1.11 3.66 18.32
CA GLN A 130 2.26 2.84 17.93
C GLN A 130 3.10 2.46 19.15
N GLU A 131 3.33 1.16 19.30
CA GLU A 131 4.13 0.60 20.39
C GLU A 131 5.61 1.08 20.30
N PRO A 132 6.38 1.02 21.41
CA PRO A 132 7.75 1.55 21.46
C PRO A 132 8.67 1.00 20.36
N ASP A 133 8.52 -0.27 20.02
CA ASP A 133 9.33 -1.00 19.04
C ASP A 133 8.88 -0.81 17.58
N GLY A 134 7.81 -0.03 17.37
CA GLY A 134 7.27 0.35 16.07
C GLY A 134 6.02 -0.39 15.64
N TYR A 135 5.59 -1.44 16.35
CA TYR A 135 4.37 -2.17 16.02
C TYR A 135 3.14 -1.26 16.10
N LEU A 136 2.32 -1.25 15.05
CA LEU A 136 1.08 -0.46 15.00
C LEU A 136 -0.04 -1.28 14.36
N TYR A 137 -0.84 -1.91 15.22
CA TYR A 137 -1.96 -2.74 14.83
C TYR A 137 -2.97 -2.76 15.98
N THR A 138 -4.01 -1.92 15.84
CA THR A 138 -4.95 -1.67 16.93
C THR A 138 -5.71 -2.90 17.44
N PRO A 139 -6.06 -3.91 16.60
CA PRO A 139 -6.81 -5.08 17.06
C PRO A 139 -6.08 -5.93 18.11
N ARG A 140 -4.77 -5.71 18.29
CA ARG A 140 -3.98 -6.28 19.39
C ARG A 140 -3.70 -5.25 20.48
N THR A 141 -3.17 -4.09 20.12
CA THR A 141 -2.63 -3.13 21.10
C THR A 141 -3.70 -2.56 22.03
N MET A 142 -4.95 -2.41 21.59
CA MET A 142 -6.02 -1.88 22.44
C MET A 142 -6.39 -2.81 23.60
N ASN A 143 -6.31 -4.13 23.40
CA ASN A 143 -6.63 -5.14 24.40
C ASN A 143 -5.72 -6.37 24.20
N PRO A 144 -4.47 -6.33 24.68
CA PRO A 144 -3.52 -7.43 24.49
C PRO A 144 -3.89 -8.70 25.25
N TRP A 145 -4.78 -8.62 26.25
CA TRP A 145 -5.29 -9.77 27.00
C TRP A 145 -6.36 -10.55 26.21
N HIS A 146 -7.17 -9.84 25.43
CA HIS A 146 -8.22 -10.39 24.58
C HIS A 146 -8.18 -9.72 23.19
N PRO A 147 -7.14 -10.01 22.37
CA PRO A 147 -7.02 -9.40 21.06
C PRO A 147 -8.14 -9.88 20.14
N HIS A 148 -8.33 -9.18 19.02
CA HIS A 148 -9.27 -9.60 17.99
C HIS A 148 -9.06 -11.07 17.59
N ASN A 149 -10.14 -11.83 17.40
CA ASN A 149 -10.05 -13.29 17.18
C ASN A 149 -9.17 -13.69 15.98
N TRP A 150 -9.08 -12.86 14.94
CA TRP A 150 -8.20 -13.09 13.79
C TRP A 150 -6.73 -12.68 14.02
N ALA A 151 -6.42 -11.91 15.07
CA ALA A 151 -5.06 -11.53 15.40
C ALA A 151 -4.24 -12.68 16.00
N GLY A 152 -4.89 -13.66 16.61
CA GLY A 152 -4.21 -14.73 17.36
C GLY A 152 -3.55 -14.23 18.65
N GLU A 153 -3.06 -15.19 19.45
CA GLU A 153 -2.55 -14.93 20.80
C GLU A 153 -1.25 -14.12 20.84
N LYS A 154 -0.45 -14.16 19.77
CA LYS A 154 0.84 -13.46 19.65
C LYS A 154 0.92 -12.78 18.30
N ARG A 155 1.81 -11.79 18.16
CA ARG A 155 2.08 -11.14 16.86
C ARG A 155 2.43 -12.19 15.80
N TRP A 156 2.00 -11.96 14.56
CA TRP A 156 2.38 -12.71 13.37
C TRP A 156 1.85 -14.15 13.27
N VAL A 157 1.42 -14.78 14.37
CA VAL A 157 1.02 -16.21 14.38
C VAL A 157 -0.18 -16.52 13.49
N SER A 158 -1.01 -15.50 13.21
CA SER A 158 -2.18 -15.59 12.34
C SER A 158 -2.03 -14.78 11.05
N GLU A 159 -0.82 -14.32 10.72
CA GLU A 159 -0.56 -13.45 9.57
C GLU A 159 -0.96 -14.10 8.24
N GLU A 160 -0.56 -15.35 8.02
CA GLU A 160 -0.88 -16.09 6.79
C GLU A 160 -2.37 -16.47 6.65
N VAL A 161 -3.19 -16.12 7.63
CA VAL A 161 -4.63 -16.38 7.66
C VAL A 161 -5.39 -15.07 7.46
N LEU A 162 -5.75 -14.40 8.55
CA LEU A 162 -6.64 -13.23 8.55
C LEU A 162 -6.23 -12.15 9.55
N SER A 163 -5.03 -12.19 10.15
CA SER A 163 -4.63 -11.09 11.05
C SER A 163 -4.47 -9.78 10.30
N HIS A 164 -4.05 -9.81 9.03
CA HIS A 164 -3.84 -8.60 8.22
C HIS A 164 -2.79 -7.65 8.82
N GLU A 165 -1.86 -8.12 9.66
CA GLU A 165 -0.84 -7.24 10.24
C GLU A 165 0.07 -6.66 9.12
N LEU A 166 0.47 -7.48 8.14
CA LEU A 166 1.25 -7.03 6.98
C LEU A 166 0.40 -6.29 5.93
N TYR A 167 -0.89 -6.60 5.83
CA TYR A 167 -1.82 -5.82 4.99
C TYR A 167 -1.99 -4.39 5.52
N ASN A 168 -2.11 -4.25 6.85
CA ASN A 168 -2.16 -2.94 7.51
C ASN A 168 -0.86 -2.17 7.31
N LEU A 169 0.30 -2.85 7.37
CA LEU A 169 1.58 -2.23 7.00
C LEU A 169 1.55 -1.70 5.57
N GLY A 170 1.11 -2.51 4.60
CA GLY A 170 1.13 -2.13 3.19
C GLY A 170 0.34 -0.85 2.92
N HIS A 171 -0.92 -0.79 3.37
CA HIS A 171 -1.74 0.43 3.23
C HIS A 171 -1.16 1.63 3.98
N MET A 172 -0.60 1.42 5.17
CA MET A 172 0.04 2.50 5.95
C MET A 172 1.23 3.08 5.21
N VAL A 173 2.10 2.22 4.66
CA VAL A 173 3.30 2.62 3.94
C VAL A 173 2.94 3.35 2.64
N ASP A 174 1.96 2.86 1.89
CA ASP A 174 1.54 3.48 0.62
C ASP A 174 0.97 4.88 0.86
N ALA A 175 0.08 5.01 1.88
CA ALA A 175 -0.48 6.27 2.32
C ALA A 175 0.57 7.26 2.84
N ALA A 176 1.54 6.78 3.62
CA ALA A 176 2.62 7.60 4.15
C ALA A 176 3.55 8.14 3.05
N CYS A 177 3.84 7.32 2.03
CA CYS A 177 4.59 7.76 0.85
C CYS A 177 3.84 8.88 0.11
N ALA A 178 2.54 8.70 -0.14
CA ALA A 178 1.70 9.72 -0.78
C ALA A 178 1.66 11.02 0.05
N HIS A 179 1.51 10.91 1.37
CA HIS A 179 1.44 12.07 2.27
C HIS A 179 2.75 12.85 2.33
N TYR A 180 3.89 12.15 2.40
CA TYR A 180 5.20 12.79 2.35
C TYR A 180 5.42 13.52 1.02
N GLN A 181 5.09 12.90 -0.11
CA GLN A 181 5.16 13.52 -1.43
C GLN A 181 4.26 14.76 -1.54
N ALA A 182 3.08 14.73 -0.91
CA ALA A 182 2.12 15.83 -0.95
C ALA A 182 2.51 17.04 -0.11
N THR A 183 3.21 16.82 1.00
CA THR A 183 3.35 17.85 2.05
C THR A 183 4.79 18.13 2.47
N GLY A 184 5.73 17.25 2.15
CA GLY A 184 7.08 17.22 2.71
C GLY A 184 7.13 16.82 4.20
N SER A 185 5.98 16.59 4.85
CA SER A 185 5.89 16.23 6.26
C SER A 185 6.34 14.79 6.48
N ARG A 186 7.25 14.59 7.43
CA ARG A 186 7.71 13.26 7.84
C ARG A 186 6.81 12.57 8.86
N LEU A 187 5.79 13.25 9.39
CA LEU A 187 4.97 12.71 10.49
C LEU A 187 4.42 11.31 10.18
N PHE A 188 3.74 11.14 9.04
CA PHE A 188 3.22 9.82 8.66
C PHE A 188 4.34 8.87 8.22
N LEU A 189 5.33 9.38 7.46
CA LEU A 189 6.44 8.58 6.97
C LEU A 189 7.23 7.92 8.10
N ASP A 190 7.52 8.65 9.18
CA ASP A 190 8.27 8.14 10.32
C ASP A 190 7.45 7.11 11.12
N ILE A 191 6.13 7.26 11.23
CA ILE A 191 5.23 6.23 11.79
C ILE A 191 5.30 4.94 10.96
N ALA A 192 5.10 5.06 9.63
CA ALA A 192 5.10 3.91 8.73
C ALA A 192 6.46 3.20 8.71
N LYS A 193 7.57 3.95 8.71
CA LYS A 193 8.93 3.40 8.78
C LYS A 193 9.18 2.63 10.06
N ARG A 194 8.71 3.11 11.21
CA ARG A 194 8.84 2.37 12.47
C ARG A 194 8.11 1.03 12.42
N TYR A 195 6.94 0.98 11.79
CA TYR A 195 6.23 -0.29 11.62
C TYR A 195 6.92 -1.21 10.60
N ALA A 196 7.38 -0.67 9.48
CA ALA A 196 8.19 -1.42 8.51
C ALA A 196 9.49 -1.98 9.14
N ASP A 197 10.16 -1.20 9.99
CA ASP A 197 11.37 -1.61 10.71
C ASP A 197 11.09 -2.68 11.78
N CYS A 198 9.90 -2.64 12.41
CA CYS A 198 9.41 -3.72 13.27
C CYS A 198 9.25 -5.02 12.47
N VAL A 199 8.60 -4.96 11.31
CA VAL A 199 8.44 -6.13 10.42
C VAL A 199 9.78 -6.66 9.94
N VAL A 200 10.68 -5.82 9.42
CA VAL A 200 12.03 -6.26 8.97
C VAL A 200 12.83 -6.94 10.09
N ARG A 201 12.60 -6.54 11.35
CA ARG A 201 13.24 -7.14 12.53
C ARG A 201 12.61 -8.48 12.90
N GLU A 202 11.28 -8.58 12.86
CA GLU A 202 10.54 -9.70 13.45
C GLU A 202 10.03 -10.74 12.44
N VAL A 203 9.91 -10.39 11.17
CA VAL A 203 9.44 -11.27 10.08
C VAL A 203 10.60 -11.53 9.13
N GLY A 204 10.80 -12.79 8.75
CA GLY A 204 11.92 -13.18 7.90
C GLY A 204 12.43 -14.60 8.14
N PRO A 205 13.50 -15.01 7.44
CA PRO A 205 14.04 -16.36 7.52
C PRO A 205 15.11 -16.53 8.60
N ARG A 206 15.47 -15.47 9.35
CA ARG A 206 16.55 -15.55 10.36
C ARG A 206 16.03 -16.20 11.64
N GLU A 207 16.95 -16.77 12.41
CA GLU A 207 16.65 -17.32 13.73
C GLU A 207 15.97 -16.27 14.62
N GLY A 208 14.88 -16.65 15.29
CA GLY A 208 14.08 -15.78 16.13
C GLY A 208 13.03 -14.93 15.40
N GLN A 209 12.99 -14.94 14.06
CA GLN A 209 11.93 -14.30 13.29
C GLN A 209 10.72 -15.21 13.06
N ALA A 210 9.55 -14.61 12.90
CA ALA A 210 8.36 -15.27 12.37
C ALA A 210 8.54 -15.49 10.86
N CYS A 211 8.65 -16.75 10.46
CA CYS A 211 8.83 -17.13 9.06
C CYS A 211 7.48 -17.24 8.34
N VAL A 212 6.79 -16.11 8.22
CA VAL A 212 5.45 -15.95 7.63
C VAL A 212 5.49 -15.04 6.41
N VAL A 213 4.45 -15.11 5.58
CA VAL A 213 4.22 -14.20 4.44
C VAL A 213 2.83 -13.56 4.58
N PRO A 214 2.49 -12.48 3.86
CA PRO A 214 1.20 -11.82 4.04
C PRO A 214 0.04 -12.79 3.81
N GLY A 215 -0.94 -12.82 4.72
CA GLY A 215 -2.20 -13.49 4.42
C GLY A 215 -2.83 -12.81 3.21
N HIS A 216 -2.94 -11.47 3.27
CA HIS A 216 -3.44 -10.60 2.21
C HIS A 216 -2.31 -9.72 1.68
N GLN A 217 -1.90 -9.97 0.44
CA GLN A 217 -0.79 -9.29 -0.23
C GLN A 217 -1.07 -7.80 -0.46
N ILE A 218 -0.03 -6.97 -0.30
CA ILE A 218 0.07 -5.52 -0.61
C ILE A 218 1.38 -4.97 -0.03
N ALA A 219 1.85 -5.56 1.08
CA ALA A 219 3.11 -5.18 1.73
C ALA A 219 4.29 -5.18 0.75
N GLU A 220 4.28 -6.11 -0.20
CA GLU A 220 5.32 -6.30 -1.21
C GLU A 220 5.46 -5.05 -2.11
N MET A 221 4.36 -4.56 -2.69
CA MET A 221 4.37 -3.34 -3.52
C MET A 221 4.64 -2.07 -2.68
N ALA A 222 4.09 -2.01 -1.46
CA ALA A 222 4.26 -0.86 -0.58
C ALA A 222 5.71 -0.71 -0.09
N LEU A 223 6.36 -1.81 0.30
CA LEU A 223 7.77 -1.83 0.72
C LEU A 223 8.71 -1.55 -0.46
N ALA A 224 8.38 -2.02 -1.67
CA ALA A 224 9.08 -1.62 -2.89
C ALA A 224 8.99 -0.10 -3.13
N ARG A 225 7.80 0.50 -2.97
CA ARG A 225 7.60 1.95 -3.04
C ARG A 225 8.38 2.70 -1.96
N LEU A 226 8.40 2.18 -0.73
CA LEU A 226 9.16 2.77 0.38
C LEU A 226 10.67 2.74 0.11
N TYR A 227 11.19 1.66 -0.49
CA TYR A 227 12.57 1.60 -0.95
C TYR A 227 12.88 2.67 -2.00
N VAL A 228 12.02 2.84 -3.01
CA VAL A 228 12.21 3.89 -4.03
C VAL A 228 12.24 5.28 -3.40
N LEU A 229 11.37 5.54 -2.41
CA LEU A 229 11.29 6.83 -1.72
C LEU A 229 12.49 7.09 -0.79
N THR A 230 12.96 6.07 -0.08
CA THR A 230 13.96 6.24 1.02
C THR A 230 15.37 5.84 0.64
N GLY A 231 15.54 5.00 -0.38
CA GLY A 231 16.80 4.36 -0.74
C GLY A 231 17.23 3.21 0.17
N GLU A 232 16.45 2.87 1.22
CA GLU A 232 16.81 1.86 2.22
C GLU A 232 16.53 0.45 1.72
N LYS A 233 17.58 -0.24 1.27
CA LYS A 233 17.50 -1.56 0.61
C LYS A 233 16.78 -2.64 1.44
N LYS A 234 16.81 -2.54 2.77
CA LYS A 234 16.13 -3.47 3.68
C LYS A 234 14.63 -3.64 3.35
N TYR A 235 13.96 -2.59 2.86
CA TYR A 235 12.55 -2.67 2.49
C TYR A 235 12.33 -3.46 1.19
N LEU A 236 13.21 -3.30 0.19
CA LEU A 236 13.15 -4.11 -1.03
C LEU A 236 13.50 -5.58 -0.73
N ASP A 237 14.46 -5.82 0.18
CA ASP A 237 14.83 -7.17 0.58
C ASP A 237 13.68 -7.89 1.30
N GLU A 238 12.96 -7.18 2.17
CA GLU A 238 11.75 -7.69 2.81
C GLU A 238 10.64 -7.95 1.78
N ALA A 239 10.36 -7.01 0.87
CA ALA A 239 9.39 -7.21 -0.21
C ALA A 239 9.69 -8.48 -1.03
N LYS A 240 10.97 -8.69 -1.38
CA LYS A 240 11.41 -9.88 -2.11
C LYS A 240 11.25 -11.15 -1.27
N PHE A 241 11.59 -11.13 0.02
CA PHE A 241 11.38 -12.26 0.93
C PHE A 241 9.91 -12.69 0.97
N LEU A 242 8.99 -11.74 1.16
CA LEU A 242 7.55 -12.01 1.25
C LEU A 242 7.01 -12.70 -0.02
N LEU A 243 7.52 -12.33 -1.20
CA LEU A 243 7.19 -12.99 -2.47
C LEU A 243 7.87 -14.37 -2.61
N ASP A 244 9.18 -14.44 -2.39
CA ASP A 244 9.98 -15.65 -2.59
C ASP A 244 9.60 -16.79 -1.65
N TYR A 245 9.15 -16.45 -0.45
CA TYR A 245 8.80 -17.42 0.57
C TYR A 245 7.35 -17.89 0.49
N ARG A 246 6.48 -17.16 -0.23
CA ARG A 246 5.11 -17.59 -0.49
C ARG A 246 5.11 -18.91 -1.25
N GLY A 247 4.32 -19.87 -0.79
CA GLY A 247 4.32 -21.25 -1.31
C GLY A 247 5.30 -22.21 -0.65
N LYS A 248 6.16 -21.70 0.25
CA LYS A 248 7.16 -22.50 0.99
C LYS A 248 6.85 -22.60 2.50
N THR A 249 5.87 -21.86 2.99
CA THR A 249 5.35 -21.95 4.36
C THR A 249 4.48 -23.20 4.54
N THR A 250 4.01 -23.42 5.77
CA THR A 250 3.09 -24.52 6.09
C THR A 250 1.69 -24.26 5.53
N ILE A 251 1.26 -23.01 5.39
CA ILE A 251 -0.06 -22.64 4.86
C ILE A 251 0.01 -22.54 3.34
N LYS A 252 -0.58 -23.56 2.69
CA LYS A 252 -0.72 -23.63 1.23
C LYS A 252 -2.19 -23.53 0.84
N ASN A 253 -2.63 -22.33 0.52
CA ASN A 253 -4.03 -22.03 0.24
C ASN A 253 -4.16 -21.24 -1.07
N ILE A 254 -5.02 -21.73 -1.96
CA ILE A 254 -5.31 -21.06 -3.23
C ILE A 254 -5.97 -19.69 -3.03
N TYR A 255 -6.74 -19.52 -1.95
CA TYR A 255 -7.41 -18.26 -1.61
C TYR A 255 -6.45 -17.07 -1.47
N SER A 256 -5.24 -17.32 -0.92
CA SER A 256 -4.16 -16.33 -0.73
C SER A 256 -2.97 -16.56 -1.66
N GLN A 257 -3.18 -17.29 -2.77
CA GLN A 257 -2.17 -17.56 -3.79
C GLN A 257 -0.88 -18.19 -3.20
N SER A 258 -0.99 -18.96 -2.11
CA SER A 258 0.15 -19.61 -1.44
C SER A 258 0.28 -21.11 -1.74
N GLN A 259 -0.49 -21.63 -2.70
CA GLN A 259 -0.44 -23.04 -3.11
C GLN A 259 0.88 -23.44 -3.79
N LYS A 260 1.59 -22.48 -4.39
CA LYS A 260 2.85 -22.67 -5.13
C LYS A 260 3.76 -21.44 -4.98
N PRO A 261 5.09 -21.59 -5.13
CA PRO A 261 5.99 -20.46 -5.31
C PRO A 261 5.48 -19.50 -6.38
N VAL A 262 5.57 -18.18 -6.15
CA VAL A 262 4.94 -17.18 -7.02
C VAL A 262 5.46 -17.22 -8.46
N VAL A 263 6.74 -17.57 -8.65
CA VAL A 263 7.37 -17.70 -9.98
C VAL A 263 6.93 -18.97 -10.75
N GLU A 264 6.22 -19.89 -10.09
CA GLU A 264 5.65 -21.11 -10.68
C GLU A 264 4.14 -20.98 -10.96
N GLN A 265 3.54 -19.84 -10.64
CA GLN A 265 2.12 -19.58 -10.91
C GLN A 265 1.95 -19.06 -12.34
N THR A 266 0.96 -19.59 -13.06
CA THR A 266 0.68 -19.27 -14.46
C THR A 266 -0.77 -18.84 -14.71
N GLU A 267 -1.63 -18.90 -13.68
CA GLU A 267 -3.06 -18.62 -13.78
C GLU A 267 -3.53 -17.86 -12.54
N ALA A 268 -4.53 -17.00 -12.72
CA ALA A 268 -5.15 -16.27 -11.62
C ALA A 268 -6.19 -17.12 -10.90
N TRP A 269 -6.04 -17.26 -9.59
CA TRP A 269 -6.89 -18.07 -8.72
C TRP A 269 -7.07 -17.43 -7.34
N GLY A 270 -8.10 -17.85 -6.61
CA GLY A 270 -8.38 -17.38 -5.25
C GLY A 270 -8.90 -15.95 -5.24
N HIS A 271 -8.78 -15.29 -4.09
CA HIS A 271 -9.32 -13.95 -3.85
C HIS A 271 -8.76 -12.93 -4.85
N ALA A 272 -9.64 -12.19 -5.53
CA ALA A 272 -9.27 -11.35 -6.67
C ALA A 272 -8.37 -10.16 -6.28
N VAL A 273 -8.64 -9.50 -5.16
CA VAL A 273 -7.79 -8.40 -4.65
C VAL A 273 -6.40 -8.88 -4.23
N ARG A 274 -6.31 -9.92 -3.40
CA ARG A 274 -5.03 -10.54 -2.98
C ARG A 274 -4.15 -10.86 -4.17
N ALA A 275 -4.73 -11.50 -5.18
CA ALA A 275 -4.08 -11.81 -6.44
C ALA A 275 -3.56 -10.54 -7.13
N GLY A 276 -4.42 -9.56 -7.42
CA GLY A 276 -4.02 -8.33 -8.12
C GLY A 276 -2.95 -7.52 -7.40
N TYR A 277 -3.04 -7.37 -6.07
CA TYR A 277 -1.99 -6.69 -5.27
C TYR A 277 -0.68 -7.46 -5.27
N MET A 278 -0.71 -8.79 -5.17
CA MET A 278 0.50 -9.61 -5.27
C MET A 278 1.17 -9.45 -6.64
N TYR A 279 0.40 -9.50 -7.72
CA TYR A 279 0.95 -9.39 -9.08
C TYR A 279 1.56 -8.00 -9.33
N ALA A 280 0.94 -6.94 -8.81
CA ALA A 280 1.53 -5.61 -8.81
C ALA A 280 2.86 -5.56 -8.02
N GLY A 281 2.92 -6.18 -6.85
CA GLY A 281 4.16 -6.32 -6.07
C GLY A 281 5.25 -7.13 -6.78
N MET A 282 4.88 -8.23 -7.46
CA MET A 282 5.79 -9.02 -8.29
C MET A 282 6.39 -8.18 -9.42
N ALA A 283 5.58 -7.36 -10.10
CA ALA A 283 6.06 -6.46 -11.13
C ALA A 283 7.04 -5.40 -10.59
N ASP A 284 6.72 -4.79 -9.44
CA ASP A 284 7.61 -3.80 -8.79
C ASP A 284 8.96 -4.42 -8.40
N VAL A 285 8.95 -5.62 -7.81
CA VAL A 285 10.18 -6.34 -7.45
C VAL A 285 10.94 -6.79 -8.70
N ALA A 286 10.27 -7.25 -9.75
CA ALA A 286 10.90 -7.61 -11.02
C ALA A 286 11.67 -6.42 -11.62
N ALA A 287 11.02 -5.26 -11.72
CA ALA A 287 11.61 -4.04 -12.26
C ALA A 287 12.81 -3.56 -11.44
N LEU A 288 12.69 -3.57 -10.11
CA LEU A 288 13.73 -3.06 -9.21
C LEU A 288 14.95 -3.99 -9.07
N THR A 289 14.78 -5.29 -9.34
CA THR A 289 15.84 -6.30 -9.18
C THR A 289 16.37 -6.87 -10.49
N GLY A 290 15.68 -6.66 -11.61
CA GLY A 290 15.99 -7.29 -12.89
C GLY A 290 15.71 -8.80 -12.93
N ASP A 291 14.91 -9.32 -11.99
CA ASP A 291 14.62 -10.75 -11.89
C ASP A 291 13.50 -11.17 -12.86
N SER A 292 13.93 -11.72 -14.00
CA SER A 292 13.04 -12.19 -15.07
C SER A 292 12.10 -13.34 -14.67
N ALA A 293 12.32 -14.02 -13.54
CA ALA A 293 11.45 -15.11 -13.12
C ALA A 293 10.06 -14.61 -12.73
N TYR A 294 9.97 -13.48 -12.03
CA TYR A 294 8.68 -12.84 -11.74
C TYR A 294 8.00 -12.37 -13.02
N LEU A 295 8.75 -11.76 -13.95
CA LEU A 295 8.21 -11.26 -15.22
C LEU A 295 7.51 -12.36 -16.01
N ARG A 296 8.15 -13.52 -16.17
CA ARG A 296 7.53 -14.68 -16.85
C ARG A 296 6.23 -15.14 -16.20
N ALA A 297 6.18 -15.15 -14.88
CA ALA A 297 4.98 -15.56 -14.14
C ALA A 297 3.85 -14.54 -14.30
N ILE A 298 4.11 -13.23 -14.12
CA ILE A 298 3.09 -12.19 -14.27
C ILE A 298 2.62 -12.02 -15.71
N ASP A 299 3.48 -12.26 -16.72
CA ASP A 299 3.06 -12.28 -18.13
C ASP A 299 2.03 -13.39 -18.38
N ALA A 300 2.33 -14.62 -17.93
CA ALA A 300 1.43 -15.77 -18.07
C ALA A 300 0.09 -15.57 -17.32
N ILE A 301 0.16 -15.04 -16.10
CA ILE A 301 -1.02 -14.75 -15.27
C ILE A 301 -1.86 -13.64 -15.90
N THR A 302 -1.23 -12.56 -16.38
CA THR A 302 -1.92 -11.44 -17.04
C THR A 302 -2.64 -11.94 -18.29
N GLU A 303 -1.99 -12.78 -19.10
CA GLU A 303 -2.62 -13.43 -20.25
C GLU A 303 -3.80 -14.32 -19.84
N ASN A 304 -3.69 -15.11 -18.76
CA ASN A 304 -4.80 -15.91 -18.24
C ASN A 304 -5.99 -15.04 -17.82
N ILE A 305 -5.74 -13.93 -17.11
CA ILE A 305 -6.79 -12.99 -16.69
C ILE A 305 -7.50 -12.45 -17.93
N ILE A 306 -6.77 -11.79 -18.83
CA ILE A 306 -7.34 -11.07 -19.96
C ILE A 306 -8.07 -12.01 -20.94
N SER A 307 -7.47 -13.16 -21.26
CA SER A 307 -8.02 -14.06 -22.28
C SER A 307 -9.15 -14.97 -21.78
N LYS A 308 -9.28 -15.19 -20.46
CA LYS A 308 -10.20 -16.22 -19.93
C LYS A 308 -11.01 -15.83 -18.70
N LYS A 309 -10.58 -14.85 -17.90
CA LYS A 309 -11.18 -14.54 -16.59
C LYS A 309 -11.52 -13.06 -16.39
N TYR A 310 -11.63 -12.30 -17.48
CA TYR A 310 -11.92 -10.87 -17.45
C TYR A 310 -13.33 -10.61 -17.99
N TYR A 311 -14.17 -9.96 -17.18
CA TYR A 311 -15.53 -9.61 -17.59
C TYR A 311 -15.52 -8.49 -18.63
N ILE A 312 -16.59 -8.39 -19.42
CA ILE A 312 -16.74 -7.34 -20.44
C ILE A 312 -16.69 -5.91 -19.85
N THR A 313 -17.02 -5.75 -18.57
CA THR A 313 -16.94 -4.48 -17.83
C THR A 313 -15.53 -4.16 -17.32
N GLY A 314 -14.59 -5.09 -17.45
CA GLY A 314 -13.26 -5.03 -16.85
C GLY A 314 -13.20 -5.48 -15.38
N GLY A 315 -14.28 -6.09 -14.87
CA GLY A 315 -14.30 -6.71 -13.54
C GLY A 315 -13.57 -8.05 -13.50
N VAL A 316 -13.11 -8.44 -12.31
CA VAL A 316 -12.59 -9.77 -12.00
C VAL A 316 -13.19 -10.28 -10.68
N GLY A 317 -13.30 -11.60 -10.55
CA GLY A 317 -13.94 -12.26 -9.42
C GLY A 317 -15.32 -12.79 -9.81
N ALA A 318 -15.37 -14.08 -10.14
CA ALA A 318 -16.58 -14.74 -10.64
C ALA A 318 -17.49 -15.27 -9.52
N ARG A 319 -16.93 -15.46 -8.31
CA ARG A 319 -17.60 -16.15 -7.20
C ARG A 319 -17.66 -15.26 -5.97
N HIS A 320 -18.84 -15.22 -5.34
CA HIS A 320 -19.01 -14.64 -4.01
C HIS A 320 -18.23 -15.41 -2.95
N ASP A 321 -18.22 -16.74 -3.06
CA ASP A 321 -17.41 -17.57 -2.18
C ASP A 321 -15.91 -17.27 -2.40
N GLY A 322 -15.24 -16.84 -1.34
CA GLY A 322 -13.85 -16.42 -1.35
C GLY A 322 -13.55 -15.15 -2.18
N GLU A 323 -14.56 -14.43 -2.67
CA GLU A 323 -14.39 -13.19 -3.45
C GLU A 323 -13.41 -13.41 -4.63
N ALA A 324 -13.60 -14.53 -5.33
CA ALA A 324 -12.52 -15.22 -6.01
C ALA A 324 -12.67 -15.30 -7.53
N PHE A 325 -11.53 -15.44 -8.20
CA PHE A 325 -11.47 -15.94 -9.58
C PHE A 325 -12.12 -17.33 -9.69
N GLY A 326 -12.88 -17.53 -10.76
CA GLY A 326 -13.40 -18.84 -11.15
C GLY A 326 -12.41 -19.64 -12.01
N ALA A 327 -12.92 -20.72 -12.60
CA ALA A 327 -12.24 -21.45 -13.66
C ALA A 327 -12.11 -20.59 -14.93
N ASP A 328 -11.27 -21.02 -15.86
CA ASP A 328 -11.19 -20.41 -17.18
C ASP A 328 -12.57 -20.36 -17.84
N TYR A 329 -12.94 -19.18 -18.37
CA TYR A 329 -14.24 -18.89 -19.00
C TYR A 329 -15.47 -18.97 -18.08
N GLU A 330 -15.29 -19.13 -16.77
CA GLU A 330 -16.37 -19.01 -15.78
C GLU A 330 -16.68 -17.54 -15.51
N LEU A 331 -17.58 -16.97 -16.31
CA LEU A 331 -17.97 -15.56 -16.25
C LEU A 331 -19.51 -15.41 -16.13
N PRO A 332 -20.15 -15.93 -15.06
CA PRO A 332 -21.59 -15.75 -14.85
C PRO A 332 -21.91 -14.27 -14.63
N ASN A 333 -23.00 -13.77 -15.23
CA ASN A 333 -23.35 -12.35 -15.13
C ASN A 333 -24.05 -12.00 -13.81
N LEU A 334 -25.13 -12.71 -13.46
CA LEU A 334 -25.97 -12.37 -12.30
C LEU A 334 -25.23 -12.53 -10.96
N THR A 335 -24.34 -13.52 -10.86
CA THR A 335 -23.62 -13.88 -9.64
C THR A 335 -22.16 -13.45 -9.67
N ALA A 336 -21.77 -12.58 -10.61
CA ALA A 336 -20.43 -12.04 -10.66
C ALA A 336 -20.13 -11.25 -9.38
N TYR A 337 -18.97 -11.50 -8.76
CA TYR A 337 -18.59 -10.75 -7.57
C TYR A 337 -18.07 -9.35 -7.95
N ASN A 338 -17.09 -9.29 -8.85
CA ASN A 338 -16.56 -8.06 -9.44
C ASN A 338 -16.36 -6.91 -8.44
N GLU A 339 -15.63 -7.20 -7.36
CA GLU A 339 -15.36 -6.21 -6.32
C GLU A 339 -14.67 -4.97 -6.90
N THR A 340 -15.08 -3.77 -6.46
CA THR A 340 -14.44 -2.51 -6.88
C THR A 340 -12.94 -2.48 -6.55
N CYS A 341 -12.53 -3.02 -5.40
CA CYS A 341 -11.10 -3.12 -5.05
C CYS A 341 -10.34 -4.00 -6.04
N ALA A 342 -10.96 -5.06 -6.56
CA ALA A 342 -10.34 -5.95 -7.53
C ALA A 342 -10.21 -5.26 -8.90
N ALA A 343 -11.18 -4.43 -9.29
CA ALA A 343 -11.02 -3.57 -10.47
C ALA A 343 -9.85 -2.57 -10.32
N ILE A 344 -9.70 -1.96 -9.14
CA ILE A 344 -8.56 -1.06 -8.85
C ILE A 344 -7.23 -1.82 -8.90
N SER A 345 -7.14 -3.02 -8.34
CA SER A 345 -5.92 -3.82 -8.38
C SER A 345 -5.55 -4.27 -9.80
N MET A 346 -6.53 -4.51 -10.68
CA MET A 346 -6.27 -4.74 -12.11
C MET A 346 -5.70 -3.50 -12.80
N VAL A 347 -6.18 -2.30 -12.47
CA VAL A 347 -5.57 -1.05 -12.97
C VAL A 347 -4.10 -0.95 -12.53
N TYR A 348 -3.79 -1.29 -11.27
CA TYR A 348 -2.41 -1.31 -10.77
C TYR A 348 -1.53 -2.32 -11.47
N LEU A 349 -2.04 -3.52 -11.73
CA LEU A 349 -1.33 -4.55 -12.49
C LEU A 349 -1.09 -4.11 -13.92
N PHE A 350 -2.13 -3.73 -14.67
CA PHE A 350 -2.00 -3.39 -16.09
C PHE A 350 -1.16 -2.14 -16.32
N GLN A 351 -1.19 -1.16 -15.40
CA GLN A 351 -0.26 -0.04 -15.44
C GLN A 351 1.20 -0.53 -15.37
N ARG A 352 1.51 -1.47 -14.48
CA ARG A 352 2.87 -2.01 -14.33
C ARG A 352 3.28 -2.87 -15.50
N MET A 353 2.36 -3.67 -16.04
CA MET A 353 2.60 -4.42 -17.28
C MET A 353 2.93 -3.48 -18.44
N PHE A 354 2.19 -2.36 -18.59
CA PHE A 354 2.52 -1.33 -19.56
C PHE A 354 3.89 -0.69 -19.32
N LEU A 355 4.36 -0.59 -18.08
CA LEU A 355 5.66 0.02 -17.80
C LEU A 355 6.84 -0.94 -18.02
N LEU A 356 6.58 -2.26 -18.06
CA LEU A 356 7.58 -3.31 -18.27
C LEU A 356 7.89 -3.58 -19.74
N HIS A 357 6.99 -3.23 -20.64
CA HIS A 357 7.01 -3.56 -22.07
C HIS A 357 6.83 -2.30 -22.91
#